data_AF-A0A9D1HFJ4-F1
#
_entry.id   AF-A0A9D1HFJ4-F1
#
_cell.length_a   1.000
_cell.length_b   1.000
_cell.length_c   1.000
_cell.angle_alpha   90.00
_cell.angle_beta   90.00
_cell.angle_gamma   90.00
#
_symmetry.space_group_name_H-M   'P 1'
#
loop_
_entity.id
_entity.type
_entity.pdbx_description
1 polymer ?
#
loop_
_entity_poly.entity_id
_entity_poly.type
_entity_poly.pdbx_seq_one_letter_code
_entity_poly.pdbx_strand_id
1 'polypeptide(L)'
;MNEKVKTRLYLLIGILGIAFALAVKLILQEHLSDSQVGAMIGVGAGLFGFGISKGCFGIWNEKNPELMKQNEIEANDERNQLIRMKAQALCGEILHWLLMVGAWIGIFVNAALWIILLLVGMFLLKTVLDLILMAYYQRKM
;
A
#
# COMPACT_ATOMS: atom_id res chain seq x y z
N MET A 1 -7.07 -19.27 -11.87
CA MET A 1 -8.00 -18.20 -12.31
C MET A 1 -7.39 -17.53 -13.54
N ASN A 2 -8.15 -17.38 -14.62
CA ASN A 2 -7.66 -16.81 -15.88
C ASN A 2 -7.19 -15.35 -15.67
N GLU A 3 -6.08 -14.91 -16.29
CA GLU A 3 -5.51 -13.56 -16.07
C GLU A 3 -6.55 -12.46 -16.35
N LYS A 4 -7.37 -12.66 -17.38
CA LYS A 4 -8.51 -11.79 -17.73
C LYS A 4 -9.58 -11.65 -16.64
N VAL A 5 -9.73 -12.66 -15.79
CA VAL A 5 -10.67 -12.63 -14.65
C VAL A 5 -10.05 -11.88 -13.48
N LYS A 6 -8.74 -12.05 -13.24
CA LYS A 6 -8.00 -11.26 -12.23
C LYS A 6 -8.02 -9.77 -12.57
N THR A 7 -7.69 -9.41 -13.81
CA THR A 7 -7.70 -8.03 -14.29
C THR A 7 -9.07 -7.38 -14.10
N ARG A 8 -10.16 -8.07 -14.49
CA ARG A 8 -11.53 -7.59 -14.30
C ARG A 8 -11.90 -7.45 -12.82
N LEU A 9 -11.47 -8.38 -11.97
CA LEU A 9 -11.71 -8.30 -10.53
C LEU A 9 -11.03 -7.07 -9.90
N TYR A 10 -9.77 -6.79 -10.26
CA TYR A 10 -9.07 -5.60 -9.76
C TYR A 10 -9.72 -4.29 -10.21
N LEU A 11 -10.18 -4.22 -11.46
CA LEU A 11 -10.93 -3.06 -11.95
C LEU A 11 -12.26 -2.89 -11.23
N LEU A 12 -12.98 -3.98 -10.96
CA LEU A 12 -14.22 -3.94 -10.17
C LEU A 12 -13.96 -3.45 -8.74
N ILE A 13 -12.90 -3.91 -8.08
CA ILE A 13 -12.48 -3.42 -6.76
C ILE A 13 -12.20 -1.91 -6.83
N GLY A 14 -11.56 -1.44 -7.90
CA GLY A 14 -11.31 -0.02 -8.09
C GLY A 14 -12.60 0.80 -8.19
N ILE A 15 -13.52 0.37 -9.06
CA ILE A 15 -14.84 1.02 -9.24
C ILE A 15 -15.63 1.02 -7.93
N LEU A 16 -15.61 -0.09 -7.20
CA LEU A 16 -16.26 -0.20 -5.90
C LEU A 16 -15.66 0.78 -4.88
N GLY A 17 -14.33 0.96 -4.91
CA GLY A 17 -13.62 1.92 -4.05
C GLY A 17 -14.06 3.37 -4.27
N ILE A 18 -14.23 3.80 -5.54
CA ILE A 18 -14.79 5.11 -5.86
C ILE A 18 -16.25 5.23 -5.45
N ALA A 19 -17.06 4.21 -5.75
CA ALA A 19 -18.48 4.22 -5.39
C ALA A 19 -18.66 4.33 -3.87
N PHE A 20 -17.81 3.64 -3.11
CA PHE A 20 -17.77 3.73 -1.66
C PHE A 20 -17.35 5.13 -1.18
N ALA A 21 -16.28 5.71 -1.73
CA ALA A 21 -15.85 7.06 -1.38
C ALA A 21 -16.93 8.13 -1.67
N LEU A 22 -17.63 8.01 -2.80
CA LEU A 22 -18.74 8.89 -3.18
C LEU A 22 -19.96 8.70 -2.28
N ALA A 23 -20.32 7.46 -1.95
CA ALA A 23 -21.44 7.16 -1.06
C ALA A 23 -21.21 7.72 0.34
N VAL A 24 -19.98 7.61 0.86
CA VAL A 24 -19.61 8.19 2.15
C VAL A 24 -19.74 9.72 2.12
N LYS A 25 -19.25 10.36 1.05
CA LYS A 25 -19.32 11.82 0.90
C LYS A 25 -20.75 12.33 0.74
N LEU A 26 -21.61 11.62 0.00
CA LEU A 26 -22.95 12.12 -0.35
C LEU A 26 -24.03 11.76 0.66
N ILE A 27 -23.93 10.61 1.33
CA ILE A 27 -25.02 10.05 2.16
C ILE A 27 -24.65 10.09 3.65
N LEU A 28 -23.39 9.77 3.98
CA LEU A 28 -22.97 9.60 5.38
C LEU A 28 -22.33 10.86 5.99
N GLN A 29 -22.14 11.93 5.20
CA GLN A 29 -21.55 13.18 5.70
C GLN A 29 -22.38 13.82 6.84
N GLU A 30 -23.70 13.64 6.84
CA GLU A 30 -24.56 14.18 7.91
C GLU A 30 -24.59 13.32 9.19
N HIS A 31 -24.14 12.05 9.12
CA HIS A 31 -24.24 11.08 10.22
C HIS A 31 -22.90 10.75 10.89
N LEU A 32 -21.78 11.12 10.27
CA LEU A 32 -20.43 10.81 10.73
C LEU A 32 -19.64 12.08 11.05
N SER A 33 -18.69 11.97 11.98
CA SER A 33 -17.74 13.06 12.25
C SER A 33 -16.85 13.30 11.03
N ASP A 34 -16.48 14.56 10.76
CA ASP A 34 -15.63 14.96 9.63
C ASP A 34 -14.34 14.11 9.52
N SER A 35 -13.77 13.72 10.67
CA SER A 35 -12.58 12.86 10.70
C SER A 35 -12.86 11.43 10.22
N GLN A 36 -14.03 10.86 10.51
CA GLN A 36 -14.43 9.52 10.08
C GLN A 36 -14.78 9.51 8.59
N VAL A 37 -15.47 10.55 8.12
CA VAL A 37 -15.76 10.76 6.68
C VAL A 37 -14.45 10.84 5.89
N GLY A 38 -13.49 11.64 6.37
CA GLY A 38 -12.16 11.75 5.74
C GLY A 38 -11.40 10.42 5.69
N ALA A 39 -11.40 9.65 6.80
CA ALA A 39 -10.74 8.35 6.85
C ALA A 39 -11.37 7.34 5.87
N MET A 40 -12.70 7.27 5.80
CA MET A 40 -13.42 6.37 4.92
C MET A 40 -13.27 6.73 3.44
N ILE A 41 -13.24 8.03 3.11
CA ILE A 41 -12.90 8.50 1.77
C ILE A 41 -11.46 8.10 1.41
N GLY A 42 -10.52 8.23 2.35
CA GLY A 42 -9.13 7.80 2.18
C GLY A 42 -9.03 6.31 1.85
N VAL A 43 -9.78 5.45 2.55
CA VAL A 43 -9.84 4.01 2.27
C VAL A 43 -10.41 3.75 0.87
N GLY A 44 -11.53 4.40 0.50
CA GLY A 44 -12.13 4.24 -0.83
C GLY A 44 -11.20 4.69 -1.97
N ALA A 45 -10.51 5.81 -1.79
CA ALA A 45 -9.50 6.30 -2.74
C ALA A 45 -8.29 5.37 -2.84
N GLY A 46 -7.85 4.78 -1.72
CA GLY A 46 -6.77 3.78 -1.71
C GLY A 46 -7.15 2.50 -2.47
N LEU A 47 -8.36 1.99 -2.26
CA LEU A 47 -8.88 0.84 -3.00
C LEU A 47 -9.02 1.14 -4.50
N PHE A 48 -9.43 2.36 -4.85
CA PHE A 48 -9.46 2.81 -6.24
C PHE A 48 -8.07 2.80 -6.89
N GLY A 49 -7.10 3.45 -6.25
CA GLY A 49 -5.73 3.50 -6.74
C GLY A 49 -5.13 2.10 -6.93
N PHE A 50 -5.32 1.22 -5.94
CA PHE A 50 -4.89 -0.17 -6.01
C PHE A 50 -5.54 -0.93 -7.17
N GLY A 51 -6.87 -0.81 -7.31
CA GLY A 51 -7.64 -1.50 -8.34
C GLY A 51 -7.26 -1.07 -9.75
N ILE A 52 -7.09 0.23 -9.99
CA ILE A 52 -6.64 0.76 -11.28
C ILE A 52 -5.20 0.38 -11.59
N SER A 53 -4.26 0.55 -10.64
CA SER A 53 -2.86 0.17 -10.88
C SER A 53 -2.72 -1.30 -11.24
N LYS A 54 -3.38 -2.20 -10.50
CA LYS A 54 -3.35 -3.64 -10.79
C LYS A 54 -4.11 -3.99 -12.08
N GLY A 55 -5.22 -3.32 -12.35
CA GLY A 55 -5.99 -3.49 -13.59
C GLY A 55 -5.19 -3.07 -14.84
N CYS A 56 -4.58 -1.90 -14.84
CA CYS A 56 -3.74 -1.42 -15.93
C CYS A 56 -2.53 -2.35 -16.16
N PHE A 57 -1.89 -2.81 -15.08
CA PHE A 57 -0.79 -3.76 -15.19
C PHE A 57 -1.23 -5.11 -15.78
N GLY A 58 -2.42 -5.60 -15.40
CA GLY A 58 -3.02 -6.80 -15.99
C GLY A 58 -3.28 -6.66 -17.50
N ILE A 59 -3.87 -5.54 -17.93
CA ILE A 59 -4.09 -5.25 -19.37
C ILE A 59 -2.77 -5.17 -20.13
N TRP A 60 -1.75 -4.54 -19.54
CA TRP A 60 -0.42 -4.43 -20.15
C TRP A 60 0.25 -5.79 -20.33
N ASN A 61 0.16 -6.66 -19.31
CA ASN A 61 0.68 -8.02 -19.34
C ASN A 61 -0.06 -8.89 -20.36
N GLU A 62 -1.38 -8.74 -20.49
CA GLU A 62 -2.18 -9.44 -21.50
C GLU A 62 -1.80 -9.05 -22.93
N LYS A 63 -1.44 -7.79 -23.16
CA LYS A 63 -1.00 -7.30 -24.48
C LYS A 63 0.41 -7.73 -24.86
N ASN A 64 1.28 -8.02 -23.87
CA ASN A 64 2.68 -8.35 -24.10
C ASN A 64 3.09 -9.67 -23.41
N PRO A 65 2.60 -10.83 -23.90
CA PRO A 65 2.84 -12.12 -23.26
C PRO A 65 4.32 -12.56 -23.27
N GLU A 66 5.11 -12.09 -24.24
CA GLU A 66 6.54 -12.39 -24.33
C GLU A 66 7.33 -11.68 -23.23
N LEU A 67 7.03 -10.40 -22.99
CA LEU A 67 7.62 -9.64 -21.88
C LEU A 67 7.23 -10.22 -20.52
N MET A 68 6.03 -10.79 -20.39
CA MET A 68 5.61 -11.44 -19.15
C MET A 68 6.47 -12.67 -18.83
N LYS A 69 6.76 -13.51 -19.83
CA LYS A 69 7.64 -14.68 -19.65
C LYS A 69 9.07 -14.27 -19.31
N GLN A 70 9.60 -13.23 -19.96
CA GLN A 70 10.93 -12.69 -19.66
C GLN A 70 10.99 -12.12 -18.24
N ASN A 71 10.00 -11.32 -17.84
CA ASN A 71 9.91 -10.79 -16.48
C ASN A 71 9.78 -11.89 -15.43
N GLU A 72 9.11 -13.01 -15.72
CA GLU A 72 8.99 -14.14 -14.79
C GLU A 72 10.32 -14.86 -14.61
N ILE A 73 11.11 -15.00 -15.68
CA ILE A 73 12.47 -15.54 -15.61
C ILE A 73 13.37 -14.58 -14.82
N GLU A 74 13.34 -13.30 -15.15
CA GLU A 74 14.13 -12.28 -14.45
C GLU A 74 13.71 -12.10 -13.00
N ALA A 75 12.44 -12.28 -12.65
CA ALA A 75 11.97 -12.19 -11.27
C ALA A 75 12.52 -13.34 -10.39
N ASN A 76 12.81 -14.48 -11.01
CA ASN A 76 13.34 -15.68 -10.37
C ASN A 76 14.87 -15.75 -10.37
N ASP A 77 15.56 -14.89 -11.12
CA ASP A 77 17.02 -14.75 -11.07
C ASP A 77 17.47 -14.28 -9.67
N GLU A 78 18.35 -15.05 -9.04
CA GLU A 78 18.92 -14.78 -7.72
C GLU A 78 19.49 -13.35 -7.63
N ARG A 79 20.17 -12.88 -8.69
CA ARG A 79 20.76 -11.54 -8.71
C ARG A 79 19.68 -10.47 -8.63
N ASN A 80 18.60 -10.63 -9.39
CA ASN A 80 17.52 -9.67 -9.42
C ASN A 80 16.68 -9.72 -8.12
N GLN A 81 16.55 -10.90 -7.51
CA GLN A 81 15.96 -11.04 -6.18
C GLN A 81 16.76 -10.26 -5.13
N LEU A 82 18.09 -10.37 -5.13
CA LEU A 82 18.95 -9.62 -4.21
C LEU A 82 18.84 -8.10 -4.41
N ILE A 83 18.82 -7.63 -5.66
CA ILE A 83 18.63 -6.19 -5.96
C ILE A 83 17.29 -5.72 -5.43
N ARG A 84 16.21 -6.48 -5.69
CA ARG A 84 14.86 -6.14 -5.23
C ARG A 84 14.78 -6.12 -3.71
N MET A 85 15.34 -7.11 -3.02
CA MET A 85 15.36 -7.15 -1.55
C MET A 85 16.12 -5.94 -0.98
N LYS A 86 17.27 -5.57 -1.57
CA LYS A 86 18.01 -4.36 -1.18
C LYS A 86 17.21 -3.08 -1.41
N ALA A 87 16.56 -2.95 -2.57
CA ALA A 87 15.72 -1.81 -2.88
C ALA A 87 14.51 -1.69 -1.93
N GLN A 88 13.89 -2.83 -1.60
CA GLN A 88 12.79 -2.89 -0.64
C GLN A 88 13.23 -2.53 0.78
N ALA A 89 14.40 -3.00 1.22
CA ALA A 89 14.97 -2.60 2.51
C ALA A 89 15.25 -1.09 2.57
N LEU A 90 15.90 -0.53 1.54
CA LEU A 90 16.19 0.90 1.48
C LEU A 90 14.90 1.75 1.43
N CYS A 91 13.91 1.33 0.64
CA CYS A 91 12.61 1.98 0.58
C CYS A 91 11.91 1.93 1.95
N GLY A 92 11.98 0.80 2.65
CA GLY A 92 11.45 0.63 4.00
C GLY A 92 12.14 1.55 5.02
N GLU A 93 13.45 1.79 4.90
CA GLU A 93 14.17 2.75 5.74
C GLU A 93 13.77 4.20 5.45
N ILE A 94 13.68 4.58 4.18
CA ILE A 94 13.23 5.92 3.78
C ILE A 94 11.81 6.18 4.30
N LEU A 95 10.89 5.22 4.13
CA LEU A 95 9.52 5.35 4.60
C LEU A 95 9.45 5.48 6.14
N HIS A 96 10.33 4.76 6.84
CA HIS A 96 10.42 4.81 8.31
C HIS A 96 10.83 6.20 8.81
N TRP A 97 11.83 6.82 8.17
CA TRP A 97 12.20 8.21 8.46
C TRP A 97 11.11 9.19 8.06
N LEU A 98 10.40 8.95 6.95
CA LEU A 98 9.30 9.79 6.51
C LEU A 98 8.15 9.80 7.54
N LEU A 99 7.85 8.67 8.18
CA LEU A 99 6.87 8.60 9.28
C LEU A 99 7.29 9.50 10.45
N MET A 100 8.57 9.51 10.82
CA MET A 100 9.09 10.38 11.87
C MET A 100 8.99 11.86 11.49
N VAL A 101 9.41 12.23 10.27
CA VAL A 101 9.26 13.59 9.78
C VAL A 101 7.79 14.02 9.78
N GLY A 102 6.88 13.14 9.34
CA GLY A 102 5.45 13.38 9.39
C GLY A 102 4.93 13.61 10.81
N ALA A 103 5.41 12.84 11.79
CA ALA A 103 5.04 13.03 13.19
C ALA A 103 5.53 14.38 13.74
N TRP A 104 6.76 14.79 13.41
CA TRP A 104 7.31 16.09 13.77
C TRP A 104 6.51 17.25 13.14
N ILE A 105 6.20 17.17 11.85
CA ILE A 105 5.35 18.16 11.17
C ILE A 105 3.97 18.22 11.83
N GLY A 106 3.40 17.06 12.19
CA GLY A 106 2.13 16.99 12.92
C GLY A 106 2.16 17.76 14.23
N ILE A 107 3.25 17.67 15.00
CA ILE A 107 3.43 18.45 16.24
C ILE A 107 3.48 19.95 15.93
N PHE A 108 4.23 20.38 14.91
CA PHE A 108 4.35 21.79 14.55
C PHE A 108 3.03 22.43 14.13
N VAL A 109 2.16 21.68 13.46
CA VAL A 109 0.85 22.17 12.99
C VAL A 109 -0.24 21.99 14.07
N ASN A 110 0.12 21.58 15.29
CA ASN A 110 -0.83 21.22 16.36
C ASN A 110 -1.89 20.20 15.90
N ALA A 111 -1.46 19.19 15.13
CA ALA A 111 -2.32 18.08 14.75
C ALA A 111 -2.81 17.32 15.99
N ALA A 112 -3.98 16.69 15.87
CA ALA A 112 -4.56 15.94 16.97
C ALA A 112 -3.62 14.82 17.46
N LEU A 113 -3.51 14.67 18.78
CA LEU A 113 -2.56 13.74 19.42
C LEU A 113 -2.68 12.30 18.91
N TRP A 114 -3.90 11.85 18.61
CA TRP A 114 -4.13 10.50 18.09
C TRP A 114 -3.50 10.26 16.70
N ILE A 115 -3.36 11.31 15.87
CA ILE A 115 -2.68 11.24 14.56
C ILE A 115 -1.18 11.02 14.78
N ILE A 116 -0.59 11.77 15.70
CA ILE A 116 0.83 11.65 16.07
C ILE A 116 1.09 10.25 16.66
N LEU A 117 0.21 9.79 17.55
CA LEU A 117 0.29 8.45 18.12
C LEU A 117 0.17 7.34 17.06
N LEU A 118 -0.67 7.51 16.03
CA LEU A 118 -0.74 6.55 14.93
C LEU A 118 0.55 6.52 14.10
N LEU A 119 1.14 7.68 13.79
CA LEU A 119 2.41 7.74 13.05
C LEU A 119 3.55 7.06 13.82
N VAL A 120 3.67 7.38 15.11
CA VAL A 120 4.66 6.74 16.01
C VAL A 120 4.34 5.26 16.23
N GLY A 121 3.07 4.90 16.34
CA GLY A 121 2.63 3.51 16.46
C GLY A 121 2.99 2.67 15.23
N MET A 122 2.78 3.19 14.02
CA MET A 122 3.21 2.53 12.78
C MET A 122 4.73 2.40 12.69
N PHE A 123 5.47 3.42 13.14
CA PHE A 123 6.92 3.36 13.24
C PHE A 123 7.36 2.20 14.15
N LEU A 124 6.84 2.13 15.38
CA LEU A 124 7.18 1.07 16.34
C LEU A 124 6.78 -0.32 15.83
N LEU A 125 5.59 -0.42 15.21
CA LEU A 125 5.12 -1.69 14.63
C LEU A 125 6.07 -2.20 13.56
N LYS A 126 6.54 -1.33 12.65
CA LYS A 126 7.55 -1.69 11.64
C LYS A 126 8.83 -2.19 12.31
N THR A 127 9.35 -1.45 13.31
CA THR A 127 10.59 -1.84 14.02
C THR A 127 10.45 -3.21 14.69
N VAL A 128 9.32 -3.48 15.36
CA VAL A 128 9.08 -4.78 16.01
C VAL A 128 8.99 -5.90 14.98
N LEU A 129 8.28 -5.68 13.86
CA LEU A 129 8.20 -6.66 12.78
C LEU A 129 9.57 -6.94 12.17
N ASP A 130 10.38 -5.91 11.93
CA ASP A 130 11.75 -6.08 11.41
C ASP A 130 12.60 -6.92 12.36
N LEU A 131 12.52 -6.67 13.67
CA LEU A 131 13.24 -7.45 14.69
C LEU A 131 12.79 -8.91 14.72
N ILE A 132 11.48 -9.17 14.72
CA ILE A 132 10.92 -10.53 14.73
C ILE A 132 11.35 -11.28 13.47
N LEU A 133 11.21 -10.66 12.29
CA LEU A 133 11.58 -11.27 11.03
C LEU A 133 13.09 -11.50 10.95
N MET A 134 13.90 -10.55 11.40
CA MET A 134 15.36 -10.71 11.45
C MET A 134 15.75 -11.89 12.35
N ALA A 135 15.17 -12.00 13.55
CA ALA A 135 15.44 -13.12 14.45
C ALA A 135 14.97 -14.46 13.88
N TYR A 136 13.81 -14.49 13.20
CA TYR A 136 13.29 -15.69 12.54
C TYR A 136 14.20 -16.14 11.39
N TYR A 137 14.60 -15.22 10.50
CA TYR A 137 15.45 -15.54 9.35
C TYR A 137 16.89 -15.89 9.76
N GLN A 138 17.43 -15.27 10.82
CA GLN A 138 18.73 -15.64 11.39
C GLN A 138 18.78 -17.05 11.96
N ARG A 139 17.65 -17.60 12.43
CA ARG A 139 17.59 -18.98 12.94
C ARG A 139 17.38 -20.02 11.84
N LYS A 140 16.82 -19.58 10.70
CA LYS A 140 16.41 -20.46 9.60
C LYS A 140 17.50 -20.61 8.53
N MET A 141 18.34 -19.58 8.35
CA MET A 141 19.53 -19.59 7.50
C MET A 141 20.77 -19.89 8.34
#